data_AF-A0A242NZ99-F1
#
_entry.id   AF-A0A242NZ99-F1
#
_cell.length_a   1.000
_cell.length_b   1.000
_cell.length_c   1.000
_cell.angle_alpha   90.00
_cell.angle_beta   90.00
_cell.angle_gamma   90.00
#
_symmetry.space_group_name_H-M   'P 1'
#
loop_
_entity.id
_entity.type
_entity.pdbx_description
1 polymer ?
#
loop_
_entity_poly.entity_id
_entity_poly.type
_entity_poly.pdbx_seq_one_letter_code
_entity_poly.pdbx_strand_id
1 'polypeptide(L)'
;MKIPSHLTQYAMDIIEDESNGVTSFSLQSSTKEQWFDIYYYGELENGYITGVEPSFANIKIVAKSTNSKEKILLFDETEHGYNAMFCDSHSDEEKANRLLEKFNVPSSK
;
A
#
# COMPACT_ATOMS: atom_id res chain seq x y z
N MET A 1 3.17 14.10 13.26
CA MET A 1 2.09 13.26 12.71
C MET A 1 2.72 11.98 12.20
N LYS A 2 2.37 10.83 12.79
CA LYS A 2 2.97 9.53 12.47
C LYS A 2 2.24 8.88 11.28
N ILE A 3 2.18 9.59 10.15
CA ILE A 3 1.56 9.11 8.91
C ILE A 3 2.62 9.19 7.80
N PRO A 4 2.75 8.17 6.93
CA PRO A 4 3.61 8.26 5.76
C PRO A 4 3.30 9.50 4.92
N SER A 5 4.31 10.26 4.55
CA SER A 5 4.16 11.59 3.93
C SER A 5 3.28 11.54 2.67
N HIS A 6 3.43 10.51 1.84
CA HIS A 6 2.65 10.31 0.62
C HIS A 6 1.15 10.02 0.85
N LEU A 7 0.77 9.61 2.06
CA LEU A 7 -0.62 9.34 2.44
C LEU A 7 -1.29 10.51 3.15
N THR A 8 -0.54 11.53 3.59
CA THR A 8 -1.05 12.64 4.40
C THR A 8 -2.26 13.33 3.78
N GLN A 9 -2.25 13.54 2.46
CA GLN A 9 -3.35 14.21 1.74
C GLN A 9 -4.64 13.37 1.65
N TYR A 10 -4.54 12.06 1.87
CA TYR A 10 -5.65 11.11 1.78
C TYR A 10 -6.14 10.65 3.16
N ALA A 11 -5.46 11.05 4.24
CA ALA A 11 -5.77 10.60 5.58
C ALA A 11 -6.91 11.42 6.20
N MET A 12 -7.88 10.71 6.77
CA MET A 12 -8.98 11.25 7.58
C MET A 12 -9.12 10.50 8.89
N ASP A 13 -9.94 11.03 9.81
CA ASP A 13 -10.28 10.36 11.09
C ASP A 13 -9.03 9.85 11.83
N ILE A 14 -8.01 10.70 11.90
CA ILE A 14 -6.71 10.35 12.47
C ILE A 14 -6.88 10.16 13.98
N ILE A 15 -6.50 8.97 14.46
CA ILE A 15 -6.51 8.59 15.87
C ILE A 15 -5.07 8.23 16.24
N GLU A 16 -4.51 8.94 17.23
CA GLU A 16 -3.20 8.64 17.81
C GLU A 16 -3.41 8.04 19.20
N ASP A 17 -3.02 6.78 19.37
CA ASP A 17 -3.03 6.08 20.65
C ASP A 17 -1.64 6.21 21.30
N GLU A 18 -1.53 7.13 22.25
CA GLU A 18 -0.27 7.40 22.97
C GLU A 18 0.17 6.23 23.87
N SER A 19 -0.74 5.31 24.22
CA SER A 19 -0.43 4.21 25.12
C SER A 19 0.40 3.10 24.46
N ASN A 20 0.21 2.90 23.16
CA ASN A 20 0.93 1.90 22.36
C ASN A 20 1.70 2.51 21.17
N GLY A 21 1.59 3.83 20.97
CA GLY A 21 2.27 4.56 19.91
C GLY A 21 1.69 4.36 18.52
N VAL A 22 0.51 3.75 18.39
CA VAL A 22 -0.15 3.43 17.12
C VAL A 22 -0.92 4.65 16.58
N THR A 23 -0.81 4.89 15.28
CA THR A 23 -1.63 5.88 14.58
C THR A 23 -2.50 5.16 13.54
N SER A 24 -3.81 5.40 13.63
CA SER A 24 -4.81 4.86 12.70
C SER A 24 -5.49 6.00 11.96
N PHE A 25 -5.87 5.78 10.71
CA PHE A 25 -6.62 6.76 9.91
C PHE A 25 -7.47 6.04 8.86
N SER A 26 -8.55 6.70 8.42
CA SER A 26 -9.37 6.29 7.29
C SER A 26 -8.81 6.89 6.00
N LEU A 27 -8.89 6.15 4.89
CA LEU A 27 -8.47 6.65 3.58
C LEU A 27 -9.64 7.35 2.87
N GLN A 28 -9.39 8.53 2.30
CA GLN A 28 -10.31 9.27 1.45
C GLN A 28 -9.63 9.73 0.17
N SER A 29 -10.33 9.59 -0.96
CA SER A 29 -9.88 10.06 -2.27
C SER A 29 -9.91 11.58 -2.38
N SER A 30 -9.25 12.14 -3.39
CA SER A 30 -9.30 13.58 -3.71
C SER A 30 -10.73 14.07 -4.01
N THR A 31 -11.62 13.15 -4.42
CA THR A 31 -13.05 13.40 -4.68
C THR A 31 -13.97 13.07 -3.51
N LYS A 32 -13.41 12.86 -2.31
CA LYS A 32 -14.11 12.51 -1.06
C LYS A 32 -14.73 11.11 -1.00
N GLU A 33 -14.29 10.19 -1.86
CA GLU A 33 -14.75 8.80 -1.88
C GLU A 33 -13.96 7.95 -0.88
N GLN A 34 -14.63 6.96 -0.27
CA GLN A 34 -14.06 6.12 0.79
C GLN A 34 -14.06 4.63 0.44
N TRP A 35 -14.54 4.27 -0.76
CA TRP A 35 -14.66 2.89 -1.20
C TRP A 35 -13.62 2.56 -2.27
N PHE A 36 -12.74 1.62 -1.95
CA PHE A 36 -11.59 1.25 -2.78
C PHE A 36 -11.57 -0.24 -3.09
N ASP A 37 -11.21 -0.57 -4.32
CA ASP A 37 -10.69 -1.88 -4.67
C ASP A 37 -9.19 -1.92 -4.34
N ILE A 38 -8.72 -2.98 -3.69
CA ILE A 38 -7.30 -3.18 -3.45
C ILE A 38 -6.68 -3.94 -4.62
N TYR A 39 -5.53 -3.45 -5.07
CA TYR A 39 -4.69 -4.09 -6.06
C TYR A 39 -3.30 -4.29 -5.47
N TYR A 40 -2.65 -5.41 -5.78
CA TYR A 40 -1.33 -5.71 -5.25
C TYR A 40 -0.44 -6.42 -6.26
N TYR A 41 0.86 -6.34 -6.01
CA TYR A 41 1.87 -7.22 -6.60
C TYR A 41 2.62 -7.87 -5.43
N GLY A 42 2.78 -9.19 -5.51
CA GLY A 42 3.26 -10.04 -4.41
C GLY A 42 2.58 -11.40 -4.45
N GLU A 43 2.94 -12.27 -3.53
CA GLU A 43 2.25 -13.55 -3.31
C GLU A 43 1.29 -13.44 -2.12
N LEU A 44 0.17 -14.18 -2.17
CA LEU A 44 -0.79 -14.22 -1.07
C LEU A 44 -0.54 -15.46 -0.22
N GLU A 45 0.04 -15.26 0.95
CA GLU A 45 0.35 -16.34 1.89
C GLU A 45 -0.28 -16.09 3.25
N ASN A 46 -1.11 -17.02 3.73
CA ASN A 46 -1.73 -16.96 5.07
C ASN A 46 -2.47 -15.65 5.39
N GLY A 47 -3.04 -14.99 4.37
CA GLY A 47 -3.73 -13.70 4.52
C GLY A 47 -2.83 -12.47 4.48
N TYR A 48 -1.54 -12.64 4.17
CA TYR A 48 -0.56 -11.57 4.00
C TYR A 48 -0.11 -11.49 2.54
N ILE A 49 0.24 -10.29 2.10
CA ILE A 49 0.90 -10.07 0.81
C ILE A 49 2.41 -10.11 1.07
N THR A 50 3.11 -11.03 0.43
CA THR A 50 4.56 -11.26 0.54
C THR A 50 5.27 -10.97 -0.78
N GLY A 51 6.60 -10.86 -0.75
CA GLY A 51 7.41 -10.69 -1.96
C GLY A 51 7.43 -11.96 -2.81
N VAL A 52 7.78 -11.82 -4.09
CA VAL A 52 7.82 -12.90 -5.08
C VAL A 52 9.25 -13.38 -5.32
N GLU A 53 9.49 -14.68 -5.41
CA GLU A 53 10.81 -15.22 -5.76
C GLU A 53 11.31 -14.80 -7.16
N PRO A 54 12.65 -14.70 -7.36
CA PRO A 54 13.72 -14.79 -6.36
C PRO A 54 13.96 -13.46 -5.61
N SER A 55 13.26 -12.39 -6.00
CA SER A 55 13.43 -11.05 -5.44
C SER A 55 12.34 -10.78 -4.40
N PHE A 56 12.57 -11.25 -3.17
CA PHE A 56 11.64 -11.11 -2.04
C PHE A 56 11.30 -9.65 -1.64
N ALA A 57 11.82 -8.65 -2.36
CA ALA A 57 11.70 -7.22 -2.07
C ALA A 57 10.98 -6.46 -3.19
N ASN A 58 9.75 -6.87 -3.51
CA ASN A 58 9.00 -6.33 -4.66
C ASN A 58 7.52 -6.04 -4.37
N ILE A 59 7.07 -6.07 -3.11
CA ILE A 59 5.67 -5.86 -2.76
C ILE A 59 5.18 -4.48 -3.22
N LYS A 60 3.98 -4.44 -3.82
CA LYS A 60 3.27 -3.20 -4.13
C LYS A 60 1.80 -3.31 -3.77
N ILE A 61 1.24 -2.27 -3.17
CA ILE A 61 -0.18 -2.23 -2.78
C ILE A 61 -0.76 -0.87 -3.17
N VAL A 62 -1.86 -0.91 -3.92
CA VAL A 62 -2.55 0.27 -4.45
C VAL A 62 -4.03 0.17 -4.12
N ALA A 63 -4.59 1.22 -3.53
CA ALA A 63 -6.02 1.41 -3.42
C ALA A 63 -6.52 2.13 -4.67
N LYS A 64 -7.55 1.59 -5.33
CA LYS A 64 -8.19 2.22 -6.49
C LYS A 64 -9.63 2.57 -6.15
N SER A 65 -9.99 3.85 -6.23
CA SER A 65 -11.36 4.26 -5.97
C SER A 65 -12.33 3.56 -6.93
N THR A 66 -13.42 3.06 -6.36
CA THR A 66 -14.47 2.35 -7.10
C THR A 66 -15.18 3.25 -8.11
N ASN A 67 -15.28 4.56 -7.83
CA ASN A 67 -16.00 5.52 -8.66
C ASN A 67 -15.05 6.37 -9.51
N SER A 68 -14.22 7.22 -8.90
CA SER A 68 -13.31 8.13 -9.62
C SER A 68 -12.17 7.44 -10.37
N LYS A 69 -11.89 6.17 -10.04
CA LYS A 69 -10.74 5.39 -10.53
C LYS A 69 -9.38 5.97 -10.13
N GLU A 70 -9.35 6.95 -9.23
CA GLU A 70 -8.12 7.46 -8.60
C GLU A 70 -7.34 6.30 -7.97
N LYS A 71 -6.03 6.30 -8.15
CA LYS A 71 -5.13 5.31 -7.58
C LYS A 71 -4.29 5.97 -6.49
N ILE A 72 -4.30 5.39 -5.30
CA ILE A 72 -3.52 5.82 -4.15
C ILE A 72 -2.53 4.71 -3.84
N LEU A 73 -1.24 5.03 -3.85
CA LEU A 73 -0.19 4.10 -3.46
C LEU A 73 -0.21 3.94 -1.94
N LEU A 74 -0.53 2.75 -1.45
CA LEU A 74 -0.51 2.46 -0.01
C LEU A 74 0.91 2.11 0.43
N PHE A 75 1.54 1.20 -0.31
CA PHE A 75 2.87 0.70 -0.01
C PHE A 75 3.58 0.26 -1.30
N ASP A 76 4.88 0.49 -1.34
CA ASP A 76 5.79 0.01 -2.39
C ASP A 76 7.11 -0.29 -1.71
N GLU A 77 7.48 -1.56 -1.64
CA GLU A 77 8.69 -1.99 -0.95
C GLU A 77 9.95 -1.38 -1.57
N THR A 78 9.95 -1.17 -2.89
CA THR A 78 11.08 -0.59 -3.62
C THR A 78 11.29 0.90 -3.37
N GLU A 79 10.35 1.54 -2.68
CA GLU A 79 10.39 2.97 -2.31
C GLU A 79 10.39 3.17 -0.78
N HIS A 80 9.65 2.32 -0.06
CA HIS A 80 9.37 2.48 1.37
C HIS A 80 10.02 1.40 2.25
N GLY A 81 10.42 0.27 1.66
CA GLY A 81 10.88 -0.94 2.35
C GLY A 81 12.39 -1.10 2.42
N TYR A 82 13.16 -0.02 2.34
CA TYR A 82 14.62 -0.06 2.29
C TYR A 82 15.22 -0.96 3.40
N ASN A 83 15.87 -2.05 2.99
CA ASN A 83 16.58 -2.92 3.89
C ASN A 83 18.03 -2.46 4.04
N ALA A 84 18.33 -1.82 5.17
CA ALA A 84 19.66 -1.30 5.47
C ALA A 84 20.76 -2.37 5.55
N MET A 85 20.39 -3.65 5.72
CA MET A 85 21.36 -4.75 5.79
C MET A 85 21.86 -5.15 4.40
N PHE A 86 21.00 -5.08 3.38
CA PHE A 86 21.32 -5.48 2.01
C PHE A 86 21.60 -4.29 1.08
N CYS A 87 21.31 -3.06 1.54
CA CYS A 87 21.45 -1.84 0.74
C CYS A 87 20.72 -1.96 -0.60
N ASP A 88 19.52 -2.52 -0.56
CA ASP A 88 18.79 -2.89 -1.77
C ASP A 88 18.58 -1.68 -2.67
N SER A 89 18.94 -1.85 -3.94
CA SER A 89 18.69 -0.89 -5.00
C SER A 89 17.86 -1.56 -6.08
N HIS A 90 16.72 -0.97 -6.43
CA HIS A 90 15.83 -1.50 -7.44
C HIS A 90 15.92 -0.67 -8.72
N SER A 91 16.17 -1.35 -9.83
CA SER A 91 16.17 -0.77 -11.18
C SER A 91 14.77 -0.36 -11.62
N ASP A 92 14.69 0.57 -12.59
CA ASP A 92 13.41 0.97 -13.18
C ASP A 92 12.70 -0.19 -13.87
N GLU A 93 13.46 -1.15 -14.42
CA GLU A 93 12.92 -2.35 -15.05
C GLU A 93 12.23 -3.26 -14.02
N GLU A 94 12.86 -3.51 -12.87
CA GLU A 94 12.25 -4.25 -11.76
C GLU A 94 10.99 -3.54 -11.25
N LYS A 95 11.01 -2.21 -11.19
CA LYS A 95 9.83 -1.43 -10.77
C LYS A 95 8.69 -1.50 -11.78
N ALA A 96 9.01 -1.52 -13.08
CA ALA A 96 8.04 -1.52 -14.18
C ALA A 96 7.36 -2.89 -14.39
N ASN A 97 8.08 -3.99 -14.14
CA ASN A 97 7.60 -5.36 -14.38
C ASN A 97 6.70 -5.92 -13.25
N ARG A 98 5.89 -5.08 -12.62
CA ARG A 98 5.02 -5.44 -11.49
C ARG A 98 3.54 -5.30 -11.86
N LEU A 99 3.01 -6.33 -12.49
CA LEU A 99 1.60 -6.37 -12.90
C LEU A 99 0.69 -6.53 -11.67
N LEU A 100 -0.13 -5.52 -11.41
CA LEU A 100 -1.03 -5.52 -10.27
C LEU A 100 -2.25 -6.43 -10.49
N GLU A 101 -2.51 -7.29 -9.52
CA GLU A 101 -3.70 -8.14 -9.45
C GLU A 101 -4.74 -7.53 -8.49
N LYS A 102 -6.03 -7.69 -8.81
CA LYS A 102 -7.11 -7.24 -7.94
C LYS A 102 -7.23 -8.21 -6.77
N PHE A 103 -7.13 -7.70 -5.54
CA PHE A 103 -7.35 -8.50 -4.34
C PHE A 103 -8.83 -8.87 -4.22
N ASN A 104 -9.10 -10.17 -4.21
CA ASN A 104 -10.45 -10.69 -4.32
C ASN A 104 -11.07 -10.93 -2.95
N VAL A 105 -11.40 -9.84 -2.26
CA VAL A 105 -12.10 -9.85 -0.97
C VAL A 105 -13.56 -9.44 -1.13
N PRO A 106 -14.47 -9.96 -0.29
CA PRO A 106 -15.84 -9.46 -0.25
C PRO A 106 -15.83 -7.96 0.00
N SER A 107 -16.70 -7.23 -0.70
CA SER A 107 -16.94 -5.82 -0.38
C SER A 107 -17.30 -5.71 1.10
N SER A 108 -16.68 -4.75 1.78
CA SER A 108 -17.10 -4.40 3.14
C SER A 108 -18.59 -4.03 3.11
N LYS A 109 -19.33 -4.53 4.10
CA LYS A 109 -20.74 -4.21 4.30
C LYS A 109 -20.90 -2.78 4.82
#